data_AF-A0A952WSZ0-F1
#
_entry.id   AF-A0A952WSZ0-F1
#
_cell.length_a   1.000
_cell.length_b   1.000
_cell.length_c   1.000
_cell.angle_alpha   90.00
_cell.angle_beta   90.00
_cell.angle_gamma   90.00
#
_symmetry.space_group_name_H-M   'P 1'
#
loop_
_entity.id
_entity.type
_entity.pdbx_description
1 polymer ?
#
loop_
_entity_poly.entity_id
_entity_poly.type
_entity_poly.pdbx_seq_one_letter_code
_entity_poly.pdbx_strand_id
1 'polypeptide(L)'
;MRSATLCGLALLCISCAAAAQQDLVFVDFAGASIPSSGTTAPDVVRTSTNTIFAAPGYRYAFNPVVTGSGLLGILLVPTPTQLASVINTFSVGQQRFLFGAVRNPPGTIPTDLDNETLAGTFSGLALSFTFEQEVLADGRCRAAIRNITKPSGFGFNVNSGGAHMQTWTPPAPVRSEFHFQGDLLSVKQSGLAPASGPGKLRYLDDAAFGPILGGIGAEDNYPNPPTAHGVTAAQSQFGTTADFGLPPVGGETDTVYRTSPTRNTADPTNSAKRRGIGLAFWSANRDNWPEDRNGQWTMVWDLLIPQSVWDAGGTIALIEDNHNNAAGADAFIRIVGGQARIGYWVNEAAYLAAPQIQPNQWFRLVISCDHYRQFSSRVFINGQLLGATGSGWLYASCRQSAPRWGDLPAANLAMPLDLPEGTAVAPATWNGWGQFPSPWAKSPNSAAAPMAATTCLFADLQGRGEIVFIANFAYTDEAMDDAAVASLGGPNGRGVFYLRPTSCPADFDGNGEREVGDIFAFLAAWFAGEPAAYEFGGTAGVPAIFAFLSVWFAGCP
;
A
#
# COMPACT_ATOMS: atom_id res chain seq x y z
N MET A 1 -13.61 -87.27 22.37
CA MET A 1 -14.33 -86.76 21.18
C MET A 1 -15.03 -85.47 21.55
N ARG A 2 -14.72 -84.39 20.81
CA ARG A 2 -15.40 -83.09 20.64
C ARG A 2 -14.52 -81.88 20.99
N SER A 3 -14.08 -81.27 19.89
CA SER A 3 -13.26 -80.08 19.72
C SER A 3 -13.96 -78.81 20.19
N ALA A 4 -13.16 -77.88 20.71
CA ALA A 4 -13.51 -76.48 20.90
C ALA A 4 -13.03 -75.66 19.69
N THR A 5 -13.93 -74.92 19.08
CA THR A 5 -13.70 -74.05 17.92
C THR A 5 -13.21 -72.69 18.40
N LEU A 6 -11.98 -72.31 18.02
CA LEU A 6 -11.45 -70.95 18.19
C LEU A 6 -11.99 -70.07 17.05
N CYS A 7 -12.65 -68.96 17.40
CA CYS A 7 -13.08 -67.93 16.45
C CYS A 7 -12.02 -66.81 16.45
N GLY A 8 -11.25 -66.70 15.36
CA GLY A 8 -10.27 -65.62 15.17
C GLY A 8 -10.95 -64.36 14.63
N LEU A 9 -10.84 -63.25 15.38
CA LEU A 9 -11.23 -61.93 14.92
C LEU A 9 -10.02 -61.29 14.21
N ALA A 10 -10.09 -61.11 12.89
CA ALA A 10 -9.09 -60.38 12.13
C ALA A 10 -9.40 -58.87 12.22
N LEU A 11 -8.60 -58.11 12.97
CA LEU A 11 -8.56 -56.65 12.86
C LEU A 11 -7.86 -56.28 11.55
N LEU A 12 -8.62 -55.80 10.56
CA LEU A 12 -8.05 -55.02 9.46
C LEU A 12 -7.69 -53.63 10.00
N CYS A 13 -6.41 -53.43 10.32
CA CYS A 13 -5.84 -52.09 10.45
C CYS A 13 -5.66 -51.52 9.04
N ILE A 14 -6.61 -50.69 8.58
CA ILE A 14 -6.37 -49.79 7.45
C ILE A 14 -5.45 -48.68 7.98
N SER A 15 -4.15 -48.83 7.81
CA SER A 15 -3.20 -47.74 7.99
C SER A 15 -3.39 -46.76 6.84
N CYS A 16 -4.27 -45.77 7.01
CA CYS A 16 -4.20 -44.55 6.20
C CYS A 16 -2.84 -43.92 6.50
N ALA A 17 -1.90 -44.00 5.56
CA ALA A 17 -0.65 -43.25 5.66
C ALA A 17 -1.02 -41.77 5.77
N ALA A 18 -0.84 -41.19 6.96
CA ALA A 18 -0.94 -39.74 7.12
C ALA A 18 0.10 -39.14 6.16
N ALA A 19 -0.35 -38.31 5.21
CA ALA A 19 0.57 -37.58 4.35
C ALA A 19 1.53 -36.81 5.27
N ALA A 20 2.84 -36.98 5.07
CA ALA A 20 3.82 -36.25 5.87
C ALA A 20 3.65 -34.76 5.57
N GLN A 21 3.41 -33.96 6.61
CA GLN A 21 3.45 -32.51 6.49
C GLN A 21 4.87 -32.04 6.18
N GLN A 22 4.98 -31.03 5.32
CA GLN A 22 6.25 -30.50 4.81
C GLN A 22 6.26 -28.98 4.91
N ASP A 23 7.45 -28.39 4.96
CA ASP A 23 7.63 -26.94 4.86
C ASP A 23 7.54 -26.41 3.44
N LEU A 24 7.73 -27.27 2.43
CA LEU A 24 7.65 -26.93 1.02
C LEU A 24 6.80 -27.99 0.30
N VAL A 25 5.75 -27.55 -0.36
CA VAL A 25 4.85 -28.40 -1.15
C VAL A 25 4.85 -27.95 -2.60
N PHE A 26 4.88 -28.92 -3.51
CA PHE A 26 4.79 -28.71 -4.95
C PHE A 26 3.43 -29.19 -5.47
N VAL A 27 2.79 -28.36 -6.29
CA VAL A 27 1.57 -28.67 -7.03
C VAL A 27 1.95 -28.83 -8.50
N ASP A 28 2.00 -30.07 -8.99
CA ASP A 28 2.42 -30.39 -10.34
C ASP A 28 1.35 -30.01 -11.39
N PHE A 29 1.76 -29.24 -12.38
CA PHE A 29 0.94 -28.86 -13.54
C PHE A 29 1.39 -29.53 -14.84
N ALA A 30 2.42 -30.37 -14.84
CA ALA A 30 2.89 -31.06 -16.04
C ALA A 30 1.73 -31.77 -16.78
N GLY A 31 1.65 -31.52 -18.09
CA GLY A 31 0.59 -32.07 -18.94
C GLY A 31 -0.78 -31.38 -18.83
N ALA A 32 -0.93 -30.36 -17.97
CA ALA A 32 -2.10 -29.49 -18.03
C ALA A 32 -2.10 -28.65 -19.32
N SER A 33 -3.28 -28.22 -19.78
CA SER A 33 -3.39 -27.38 -20.97
C SER A 33 -4.59 -26.45 -20.90
N ILE A 34 -4.43 -25.30 -21.56
CA ILE A 34 -5.53 -24.40 -21.93
C ILE A 34 -5.78 -24.63 -23.42
N PRO A 35 -6.94 -25.21 -23.81
CA PRO A 35 -7.23 -25.54 -25.20
C PRO A 35 -7.21 -24.31 -26.10
N SER A 36 -6.67 -24.42 -27.32
CA SER A 36 -6.61 -23.28 -28.24
C SER A 36 -7.95 -22.94 -28.90
N SER A 37 -8.89 -23.88 -28.94
CA SER A 37 -10.25 -23.68 -29.44
C SER A 37 -11.10 -22.82 -28.49
N GLY A 38 -12.02 -22.05 -29.06
CA GLY A 38 -12.99 -21.26 -28.29
C GLY A 38 -12.37 -20.04 -27.60
N THR A 39 -13.25 -19.18 -27.08
CA THR A 39 -12.87 -17.94 -26.37
C THR A 39 -12.94 -18.06 -24.86
N THR A 40 -13.61 -19.09 -24.36
CA THR A 40 -13.63 -19.49 -22.96
C THR A 40 -13.05 -20.90 -22.84
N ALA A 41 -12.23 -21.12 -21.82
CA ALA A 41 -11.63 -22.42 -21.54
C ALA A 41 -12.05 -22.91 -20.15
N PRO A 42 -12.09 -24.24 -19.93
CA PRO A 42 -12.34 -24.77 -18.60
C PRO A 42 -11.20 -24.40 -17.64
N ASP A 43 -11.55 -24.20 -16.37
CA ASP A 43 -10.58 -24.01 -15.29
C ASP A 43 -9.56 -25.16 -15.25
N VAL A 44 -8.31 -24.81 -14.99
CA VAL A 44 -7.23 -25.76 -14.72
C VAL A 44 -6.94 -25.75 -13.24
N VAL A 45 -7.34 -26.80 -12.53
CA VAL A 45 -7.14 -26.93 -11.07
C VAL A 45 -6.25 -28.13 -10.79
N ARG A 46 -5.27 -27.97 -9.90
CA ARG A 46 -4.41 -29.04 -9.39
C ARG A 46 -4.26 -28.93 -7.88
N THR A 47 -4.13 -30.08 -7.23
CA THR A 47 -3.95 -30.17 -5.78
C THR A 47 -2.78 -31.09 -5.49
N SER A 48 -1.93 -30.71 -4.54
CA SER A 48 -0.79 -31.53 -4.13
C SER A 48 -1.25 -32.85 -3.49
N THR A 49 -0.36 -33.84 -3.52
CA THR A 49 -0.49 -35.07 -2.72
C THR A 49 0.03 -34.88 -1.30
N ASN A 50 1.09 -34.09 -1.14
CA ASN A 50 1.67 -33.74 0.16
C ASN A 50 0.88 -32.62 0.83
N THR A 51 0.97 -32.57 2.15
CA THR A 51 0.36 -31.54 2.99
C THR A 51 1.42 -30.56 3.50
N ILE A 52 1.05 -29.31 3.73
CA ILE A 52 1.90 -28.26 4.31
C ILE A 52 1.55 -28.04 5.79
N PHE A 53 2.50 -27.57 6.59
CA PHE A 53 2.20 -27.16 7.96
C PHE A 53 1.35 -25.89 8.01
N ALA A 54 0.56 -25.77 9.07
CA ALA A 54 -0.02 -24.48 9.46
C ALA A 54 1.12 -23.55 9.92
N ALA A 55 1.16 -22.32 9.40
CA ALA A 55 2.28 -21.41 9.60
C ALA A 55 1.81 -19.95 9.71
N PRO A 56 2.58 -19.09 10.41
CA PRO A 56 2.28 -17.65 10.53
C PRO A 56 2.47 -16.88 9.22
N GLY A 57 2.99 -17.52 8.18
CA GLY A 57 3.08 -16.98 6.84
C GLY A 57 3.44 -18.04 5.81
N TYR A 58 3.21 -17.68 4.55
CA TYR A 58 3.50 -18.53 3.40
C TYR A 58 4.19 -17.73 2.30
N ARG A 59 5.02 -18.40 1.52
CA ARG A 59 5.50 -17.91 0.23
C ARG A 59 4.94 -18.79 -0.87
N TYR A 60 4.63 -18.20 -2.02
CA TYR A 60 4.14 -18.95 -3.17
C TYR A 60 4.84 -18.52 -4.47
N ALA A 61 4.89 -19.45 -5.42
CA ALA A 61 5.39 -19.22 -6.77
C ALA A 61 4.60 -20.09 -7.76
N PHE A 62 4.10 -19.53 -8.86
CA PHE A 62 3.44 -20.24 -9.94
C PHE A 62 4.12 -19.93 -11.28
N ASN A 63 5.17 -20.69 -11.61
CA ASN A 63 5.96 -20.44 -12.82
C ASN A 63 6.28 -21.74 -13.56
N PRO A 64 5.27 -22.40 -14.16
CA PRO A 64 5.50 -23.57 -15.00
C PRO A 64 6.18 -23.17 -16.33
N VAL A 65 6.82 -24.15 -16.97
CA VAL A 65 7.28 -24.04 -18.36
C VAL A 65 6.11 -24.38 -19.29
N VAL A 66 5.79 -23.45 -20.19
CA VAL A 66 4.67 -23.56 -21.13
C VAL A 66 5.14 -23.46 -22.58
N THR A 67 4.40 -24.09 -23.48
CA THR A 67 4.52 -23.92 -24.94
C THR A 67 3.17 -23.53 -25.49
N GLY A 68 3.13 -22.59 -26.42
CA GLY A 68 1.89 -22.15 -27.04
C GLY A 68 1.23 -23.25 -27.88
N SER A 69 -0.10 -23.24 -27.94
CA SER A 69 -0.91 -24.16 -28.74
C SER A 69 -1.92 -23.40 -29.62
N GLY A 70 -2.27 -23.97 -30.77
CA GLY A 70 -3.01 -23.27 -31.81
C GLY A 70 -2.18 -22.21 -32.54
N LEU A 71 -2.77 -21.57 -33.56
CA LEU A 71 -2.06 -20.64 -34.43
C LEU A 71 -1.45 -19.45 -33.67
N LEU A 72 -2.25 -18.79 -32.81
CA LEU A 72 -1.79 -17.63 -32.04
C LEU A 72 -0.87 -18.06 -30.90
N GLY A 73 -1.16 -19.18 -30.24
CA GLY A 73 -0.32 -19.67 -29.15
C GLY A 73 1.10 -20.00 -29.65
N ILE A 74 1.22 -20.79 -30.73
CA ILE A 74 2.52 -21.16 -31.31
C ILE A 74 3.28 -19.92 -31.80
N LEU A 75 2.57 -18.94 -32.37
CA LEU A 75 3.20 -17.69 -32.82
C LEU A 75 3.79 -16.87 -31.66
N LEU A 76 3.08 -16.80 -30.54
CA LEU A 76 3.46 -15.98 -29.39
C LEU A 76 4.43 -16.70 -28.44
N VAL A 77 4.34 -18.02 -28.34
CA VAL A 77 5.18 -18.86 -27.45
C VAL A 77 5.65 -20.12 -28.21
N PRO A 78 6.57 -19.96 -29.19
CA PRO A 78 6.95 -21.03 -30.12
C PRO A 78 7.82 -22.13 -29.50
N THR A 79 8.44 -21.85 -28.36
CA THR A 79 9.35 -22.77 -27.67
C THR A 79 9.01 -22.84 -26.19
N PRO A 80 9.36 -23.93 -25.48
CA PRO A 80 9.15 -24.04 -24.04
C PRO A 80 9.74 -22.83 -23.30
N THR A 81 8.87 -22.06 -22.64
CA THR A 81 9.18 -20.77 -22.02
C THR A 81 8.54 -20.71 -20.64
N GLN A 82 9.23 -20.10 -19.66
CA GLN A 82 8.64 -19.86 -18.34
C GLN A 82 7.41 -18.97 -18.44
N LEU A 83 6.33 -19.30 -17.72
CA LEU A 83 5.08 -18.55 -17.76
C LEU A 83 5.29 -17.07 -17.40
N ALA A 84 6.16 -16.77 -16.44
CA ALA A 84 6.51 -15.40 -16.09
C ALA A 84 7.09 -14.61 -17.27
N SER A 85 7.94 -15.22 -18.09
CA SER A 85 8.48 -14.59 -19.31
C SER A 85 7.40 -14.37 -20.37
N VAL A 86 6.46 -15.30 -20.49
CA VAL A 86 5.29 -15.16 -21.38
C VAL A 86 4.43 -13.97 -20.91
N ILE A 87 4.10 -13.89 -19.63
CA ILE A 87 3.33 -12.76 -19.06
C ILE A 87 4.07 -11.44 -19.26
N ASN A 88 5.38 -11.41 -19.04
CA ASN A 88 6.20 -10.21 -19.23
C ASN A 88 6.27 -9.77 -20.70
N THR A 89 6.06 -10.67 -21.65
CA THR A 89 5.95 -10.34 -23.09
C THR A 89 4.62 -9.63 -23.39
N PHE A 90 3.54 -10.00 -22.70
CA PHE A 90 2.25 -9.33 -22.84
C PHE A 90 2.22 -8.00 -22.10
N SER A 91 2.72 -7.97 -20.87
CA SER A 91 2.72 -6.80 -20.02
C SER A 91 3.94 -6.81 -19.10
N VAL A 92 4.87 -5.90 -19.37
CA VAL A 92 6.14 -5.85 -18.66
C VAL A 92 5.89 -5.58 -17.16
N GLY A 93 6.48 -6.41 -16.31
CA GLY A 93 6.36 -6.31 -14.86
C GLY A 93 5.11 -6.96 -14.27
N GLN A 94 4.16 -7.44 -15.08
CA GLN A 94 2.95 -8.10 -14.55
C GLN A 94 3.23 -9.51 -14.01
N GLN A 95 4.34 -10.15 -14.38
CA GLN A 95 4.71 -11.46 -13.83
C GLN A 95 4.87 -11.49 -12.31
N ARG A 96 4.93 -10.31 -11.65
CA ARG A 96 5.05 -10.18 -10.20
C ARG A 96 3.94 -10.89 -9.44
N PHE A 97 2.71 -10.99 -9.97
CA PHE A 97 1.64 -11.69 -9.26
C PHE A 97 1.82 -13.22 -9.23
N LEU A 98 2.72 -13.78 -10.04
CA LEU A 98 3.00 -15.21 -10.00
C LEU A 98 3.82 -15.60 -8.76
N PHE A 99 4.28 -14.63 -7.97
CA PHE A 99 5.13 -14.86 -6.81
C PHE A 99 4.69 -13.95 -5.68
N GLY A 100 4.71 -14.46 -4.45
CA GLY A 100 4.40 -13.59 -3.33
C GLY A 100 4.67 -14.19 -1.97
N ALA A 101 4.41 -13.36 -0.98
CA ALA A 101 4.47 -13.74 0.42
C ALA A 101 3.28 -13.17 1.16
N VAL A 102 2.75 -13.97 2.08
CA VAL A 102 1.50 -13.69 2.77
C VAL A 102 1.74 -13.82 4.26
N ARG A 103 1.36 -12.80 5.02
CA ARG A 103 1.22 -12.92 6.47
C ARG A 103 -0.05 -13.71 6.75
N ASN A 104 0.06 -14.71 7.60
CA ASN A 104 -1.07 -15.46 8.14
C ASN A 104 -1.05 -15.39 9.68
N PRO A 105 -1.35 -14.22 10.30
CA PRO A 105 -1.24 -14.04 11.76
C PRO A 105 -1.93 -15.12 12.61
N PRO A 106 -3.11 -15.66 12.22
CA PRO A 106 -3.74 -16.76 12.98
C PRO A 106 -2.88 -18.03 13.05
N GLY A 107 -1.96 -18.24 12.10
CA GLY A 107 -1.16 -19.45 12.02
C GLY A 107 -1.96 -20.71 11.70
N THR A 108 -3.18 -20.56 11.18
CA THR A 108 -4.13 -21.65 10.91
C THR A 108 -4.32 -21.91 9.42
N ILE A 109 -4.81 -23.10 9.09
CA ILE A 109 -5.31 -23.50 7.76
C ILE A 109 -6.80 -23.90 7.88
N PRO A 110 -7.62 -23.79 6.82
CA PRO A 110 -7.29 -23.31 5.47
C PRO A 110 -6.91 -21.83 5.42
N THR A 111 -6.20 -21.43 4.38
CA THR A 111 -5.94 -20.02 4.06
C THR A 111 -5.76 -19.85 2.57
N ASP A 112 -6.35 -18.80 2.01
CA ASP A 112 -6.01 -18.33 0.68
C ASP A 112 -4.64 -17.64 0.72
N LEU A 113 -3.89 -17.74 -0.37
CA LEU A 113 -2.56 -17.13 -0.51
C LEU A 113 -2.58 -16.05 -1.59
N ASP A 114 -3.27 -16.29 -2.70
CA ASP A 114 -3.43 -15.29 -3.76
C ASP A 114 -4.63 -15.59 -4.65
N ASN A 115 -5.20 -14.56 -5.26
CA ASN A 115 -6.32 -14.67 -6.19
C ASN A 115 -6.31 -13.52 -7.22
N GLU A 116 -5.31 -13.53 -8.09
CA GLU A 116 -4.99 -12.38 -8.96
C GLU A 116 -5.52 -12.58 -10.37
N THR A 117 -6.08 -11.52 -10.94
CA THR A 117 -6.58 -11.54 -12.31
C THR A 117 -5.68 -10.74 -13.24
N LEU A 118 -5.00 -11.44 -14.14
CA LEU A 118 -4.36 -10.83 -15.30
C LEU A 118 -5.41 -10.64 -16.39
N ALA A 119 -5.88 -9.42 -16.59
CA ALA A 119 -6.79 -9.06 -17.67
C ALA A 119 -6.25 -7.90 -18.49
N GLY A 120 -6.43 -7.95 -19.81
CA GLY A 120 -6.01 -6.85 -20.68
C GLY A 120 -6.12 -7.15 -22.17
N THR A 121 -5.81 -6.13 -22.97
CA THR A 121 -5.64 -6.26 -24.41
C THR A 121 -4.16 -6.19 -24.75
N PHE A 122 -3.62 -7.26 -25.31
CA PHE A 122 -2.20 -7.38 -25.65
C PHE A 122 -2.07 -7.52 -27.16
N SER A 123 -1.46 -6.53 -27.82
CA SER A 123 -1.39 -6.47 -29.29
C SER A 123 -2.76 -6.62 -29.97
N GLY A 124 -3.82 -6.06 -29.37
CA GLY A 124 -5.20 -6.16 -29.88
C GLY A 124 -5.95 -7.43 -29.48
N LEU A 125 -5.33 -8.34 -28.73
CA LEU A 125 -5.94 -9.58 -28.26
C LEU A 125 -6.38 -9.46 -26.79
N ALA A 126 -7.67 -9.64 -26.53
CA ALA A 126 -8.19 -9.67 -25.17
C ALA A 126 -7.91 -11.00 -24.49
N LEU A 127 -7.22 -10.96 -23.34
CA LEU A 127 -6.90 -12.11 -22.50
C LEU A 127 -7.31 -11.81 -21.05
N SER A 128 -7.83 -12.81 -20.35
CA SER A 128 -8.10 -12.77 -18.91
C SER A 128 -7.84 -14.13 -18.26
N PHE A 129 -7.04 -14.15 -17.20
CA PHE A 129 -6.73 -15.34 -16.40
C PHE A 129 -6.77 -14.97 -14.92
N THR A 130 -7.48 -15.75 -14.10
CA THR A 130 -7.40 -15.63 -12.64
C THR A 130 -6.48 -16.74 -12.10
N PHE A 131 -5.43 -16.38 -11.37
CA PHE A 131 -4.51 -17.31 -10.74
C PHE A 131 -4.83 -17.39 -9.25
N GLU A 132 -5.20 -18.59 -8.79
CA GLU A 132 -5.57 -18.85 -7.39
C GLU A 132 -4.53 -19.77 -6.75
N GLN A 133 -4.10 -19.45 -5.54
CA GLN A 133 -3.25 -20.28 -4.69
C GLN A 133 -3.83 -20.33 -3.29
N GLU A 134 -3.97 -21.52 -2.72
CA GLU A 134 -4.46 -21.68 -1.35
C GLU A 134 -3.91 -22.93 -0.65
N VAL A 135 -4.06 -22.95 0.67
CA VAL A 135 -3.89 -24.12 1.52
C VAL A 135 -5.26 -24.58 2.00
N LEU A 136 -5.62 -25.82 1.66
CA LEU A 136 -6.90 -26.44 2.01
C LEU A 136 -6.94 -26.86 3.49
N ALA A 137 -8.15 -27.15 3.99
CA ALA A 137 -8.37 -27.53 5.39
C ALA A 137 -7.67 -28.84 5.79
N ASP A 138 -7.37 -29.71 4.84
CA ASP A 138 -6.61 -30.94 5.05
C ASP A 138 -5.09 -30.75 4.90
N GLY A 139 -4.64 -29.51 4.71
CA GLY A 139 -3.24 -29.15 4.54
C GLY A 139 -2.72 -29.33 3.13
N ARG A 140 -3.50 -29.85 2.16
CA ARG A 140 -3.03 -29.91 0.78
C ARG A 140 -3.04 -28.51 0.15
N CYS A 141 -2.09 -28.27 -0.74
CA CYS A 141 -1.96 -27.04 -1.50
C CYS A 141 -2.75 -27.14 -2.80
N ARG A 142 -3.54 -26.13 -3.15
CA ARG A 142 -4.25 -26.05 -4.44
C ARG A 142 -3.78 -24.83 -5.20
N ALA A 143 -3.52 -25.02 -6.48
CA ALA A 143 -3.30 -23.92 -7.40
C ALA A 143 -4.22 -24.08 -8.60
N ALA A 144 -4.72 -22.97 -9.13
CA ALA A 144 -5.63 -22.97 -10.25
C ALA A 144 -5.41 -21.80 -11.20
N ILE A 145 -5.75 -22.03 -12.48
CA ILE A 145 -5.99 -20.99 -13.48
C ILE A 145 -7.48 -21.03 -13.79
N ARG A 146 -8.21 -19.95 -13.49
CA ARG A 146 -9.67 -19.86 -13.58
C ARG A 146 -10.12 -18.71 -14.47
N ASN A 147 -11.42 -18.69 -14.75
CA ASN A 147 -12.11 -17.61 -15.47
C ASN A 147 -11.43 -17.28 -16.81
N ILE A 148 -10.95 -18.31 -17.49
CA ILE A 148 -10.05 -18.17 -18.63
C ILE A 148 -10.82 -17.62 -19.83
N THR A 149 -10.49 -16.39 -20.22
CA THR A 149 -10.98 -15.72 -21.44
C THR A 149 -9.82 -15.41 -22.37
N LYS A 150 -9.94 -15.74 -23.65
CA LYS A 150 -8.85 -15.62 -24.62
C LYS A 150 -9.36 -15.51 -26.05
N PRO A 151 -8.54 -15.07 -27.03
CA PRO A 151 -8.93 -15.19 -28.42
C PRO A 151 -8.90 -16.66 -28.87
N SER A 152 -9.76 -16.99 -29.83
CA SER A 152 -9.71 -18.30 -30.49
C SER A 152 -8.36 -18.48 -31.21
N GLY A 153 -7.79 -19.68 -31.14
CA GLY A 153 -6.46 -19.98 -31.68
C GLY A 153 -5.30 -19.70 -30.74
N PHE A 154 -5.54 -19.05 -29.58
CA PHE A 154 -4.57 -18.94 -28.50
C PHE A 154 -4.83 -20.02 -27.45
N GLY A 155 -3.78 -20.70 -27.01
CA GLY A 155 -3.77 -21.68 -25.93
C GLY A 155 -2.33 -21.96 -25.52
N PHE A 156 -2.15 -22.76 -24.47
CA PHE A 156 -0.82 -23.23 -24.07
C PHE A 156 -0.90 -24.60 -23.40
N ASN A 157 0.20 -25.34 -23.51
CA ASN A 157 0.42 -26.61 -22.81
C ASN A 157 1.50 -26.40 -21.75
N VAL A 158 1.29 -26.96 -20.56
CA VAL A 158 2.31 -26.99 -19.51
C VAL A 158 3.23 -28.18 -19.75
N ASN A 159 4.47 -27.90 -20.12
CA ASN A 159 5.49 -28.91 -20.38
C ASN A 159 6.01 -29.53 -19.08
N SER A 160 6.25 -28.70 -18.06
CA SER A 160 6.78 -29.09 -16.75
C SER A 160 6.59 -27.98 -15.72
N GLY A 161 6.79 -28.29 -14.45
CA GLY A 161 6.69 -27.34 -13.35
C GLY A 161 5.25 -27.12 -12.85
N GLY A 162 5.05 -26.09 -12.04
CA GLY A 162 3.77 -25.83 -11.40
C GLY A 162 3.87 -24.81 -10.28
N ALA A 163 3.14 -25.03 -9.19
CA ALA A 163 3.14 -24.14 -8.03
C ALA A 163 4.03 -24.66 -6.90
N HIS A 164 4.74 -23.76 -6.23
CA HIS A 164 5.42 -24.03 -4.96
C HIS A 164 4.75 -23.22 -3.85
N MET A 165 4.53 -23.85 -2.70
CA MET A 165 4.06 -23.18 -1.48
C MET A 165 4.98 -23.56 -0.33
N GLN A 166 5.47 -22.57 0.39
CA GLN A 166 6.45 -22.76 1.46
C GLN A 166 5.99 -22.08 2.74
N THR A 167 6.13 -22.76 3.88
CA THR A 167 5.98 -22.14 5.20
C THR A 167 7.08 -21.12 5.41
N TRP A 168 6.73 -20.03 6.09
CA TRP A 168 7.69 -18.96 6.37
C TRP A 168 7.28 -18.26 7.66
N THR A 169 8.27 -17.70 8.37
CA THR A 169 8.03 -16.78 9.48
C THR A 169 8.20 -15.36 8.96
N PRO A 170 7.11 -14.60 8.76
CA PRO A 170 7.21 -13.21 8.33
C PRO A 170 8.04 -12.38 9.33
N PRO A 171 8.82 -11.39 8.87
CA PRO A 171 9.42 -10.41 9.78
C PRO A 171 8.33 -9.67 10.54
N ALA A 172 8.69 -9.01 11.64
CA ALA A 172 7.74 -8.13 12.33
C ALA A 172 7.19 -7.07 11.35
N PRO A 173 5.91 -6.68 11.48
CA PRO A 173 5.34 -5.57 10.72
C PRO A 173 6.16 -4.30 10.89
N VAL A 174 6.40 -3.61 9.77
CA VAL A 174 7.11 -2.34 9.73
C VAL A 174 6.09 -1.22 9.77
N ARG A 175 6.26 -0.26 10.68
CA ARG A 175 5.34 0.88 10.85
C ARG A 175 6.07 2.18 10.56
N SER A 176 5.71 2.87 9.48
CA SER A 176 6.26 4.18 9.12
C SER A 176 5.24 5.27 9.46
N GLU A 177 5.69 6.42 9.93
CA GLU A 177 4.81 7.51 10.33
C GLU A 177 5.38 8.89 9.97
N PHE A 178 4.49 9.82 9.70
CA PHE A 178 4.74 11.18 9.27
C PHE A 178 3.88 12.14 10.08
N HIS A 179 4.51 13.20 10.56
CA HIS A 179 3.97 14.18 11.51
C HIS A 179 3.80 15.58 10.90
N PHE A 180 4.21 15.77 9.64
CA PHE A 180 4.08 17.01 8.86
C PHE A 180 4.55 18.29 9.57
N GLN A 181 5.65 18.22 10.32
CA GLN A 181 6.23 19.33 11.10
C GLN A 181 7.01 20.32 10.23
N GLY A 182 6.35 20.87 9.21
CA GLY A 182 6.96 21.78 8.23
C GLY A 182 7.64 21.10 7.04
N ASP A 183 7.67 19.77 7.02
CA ASP A 183 8.26 18.97 5.95
C ASP A 183 7.50 17.64 5.71
N LEU A 184 7.99 16.85 4.74
CA LEU A 184 7.47 15.52 4.40
C LEU A 184 8.33 14.38 4.99
N LEU A 185 9.25 14.66 5.90
CA LEU A 185 10.11 13.65 6.48
C LEU A 185 9.30 12.72 7.39
N SER A 186 9.60 11.42 7.33
CA SER A 186 9.09 10.50 8.35
C SER A 186 9.70 10.82 9.70
N VAL A 187 9.05 10.37 10.78
CA VAL A 187 9.58 10.49 12.14
C VAL A 187 10.91 9.76 12.33
N LYS A 188 11.23 8.80 11.44
CA LYS A 188 12.56 8.19 11.38
C LYS A 188 13.59 9.15 10.79
N GLN A 189 13.27 9.79 9.66
CA GLN A 189 14.17 10.69 8.95
C GLN A 189 14.47 11.97 9.74
N SER A 190 13.50 12.46 10.53
CA SER A 190 13.71 13.59 11.45
C SER A 190 14.49 13.21 12.72
N GLY A 191 14.67 11.91 12.98
CA GLY A 191 15.31 11.40 14.21
C GLY A 191 14.37 11.31 15.42
N LEU A 192 13.12 11.75 15.31
CA LEU A 192 12.14 11.74 16.40
C LEU A 192 11.83 10.33 16.92
N ALA A 193 11.69 9.36 16.02
CA ALA A 193 11.46 7.95 16.36
C ALA A 193 12.30 7.02 15.48
N PRO A 194 13.56 6.72 15.87
CA PRO A 194 14.46 5.85 15.10
C PRO A 194 13.91 4.42 14.86
N ALA A 195 13.01 3.97 15.74
CA ALA A 195 12.31 2.69 15.64
C ALA A 195 11.22 2.66 14.56
N SER A 196 10.85 3.82 14.00
CA SER A 196 9.92 3.91 12.87
C SER A 196 10.50 3.28 11.61
N GLY A 197 9.60 2.84 10.74
CA GLY A 197 9.88 2.22 9.46
C GLY A 197 10.56 3.16 8.48
N PRO A 198 11.18 2.62 7.42
CA PRO A 198 11.98 3.38 6.46
C PRO A 198 11.15 4.16 5.44
N GLY A 199 9.81 4.18 5.56
CA GLY A 199 8.93 4.83 4.60
C GLY A 199 9.30 6.30 4.38
N LYS A 200 9.15 6.76 3.13
CA LYS A 200 9.46 8.13 2.70
C LYS A 200 8.31 8.74 1.90
N LEU A 201 8.13 10.04 2.02
CA LEU A 201 7.23 10.85 1.18
C LEU A 201 8.04 11.89 0.39
N ARG A 202 7.61 12.15 -0.85
CA ARG A 202 8.08 13.26 -1.67
C ARG A 202 6.93 13.81 -2.51
N TYR A 203 7.09 15.02 -3.05
CA TYR A 203 6.17 15.52 -4.06
C TYR A 203 6.29 14.69 -5.33
N LEU A 204 5.16 14.36 -5.94
CA LEU A 204 5.09 13.51 -7.13
C LEU A 204 5.78 14.17 -8.34
N ASP A 205 5.78 15.51 -8.41
CA ASP A 205 6.44 16.34 -9.41
C ASP A 205 7.81 16.90 -8.97
N ASP A 206 8.48 16.24 -8.02
CA ASP A 206 9.83 16.61 -7.62
C ASP A 206 10.80 16.58 -8.82
N ALA A 207 11.51 17.68 -9.04
CA ALA A 207 12.42 17.83 -10.19
C ALA A 207 13.55 16.79 -10.19
N ALA A 208 13.92 16.25 -9.02
CA ALA A 208 14.91 15.19 -8.91
C ALA A 208 14.49 13.92 -9.68
N PHE A 209 13.20 13.66 -9.86
CA PHE A 209 12.72 12.46 -10.54
C PHE A 209 12.87 12.49 -12.07
N GLY A 210 13.27 13.63 -12.63
CA GLY A 210 13.36 13.83 -14.07
C GLY A 210 12.00 14.13 -14.71
N PRO A 211 11.91 14.18 -16.04
CA PRO A 211 10.70 14.59 -16.76
C PRO A 211 9.48 13.74 -16.40
N ILE A 212 8.33 14.40 -16.25
CA ILE A 212 7.06 13.73 -15.94
C ILE A 212 6.47 13.15 -17.24
N LEU A 213 5.95 11.93 -17.17
CA LEU A 213 5.30 11.25 -18.28
C LEU A 213 4.01 12.00 -18.70
N GLY A 214 3.57 11.75 -19.94
CA GLY A 214 2.38 12.38 -20.50
C GLY A 214 1.10 11.91 -19.83
N GLY A 215 -0.03 12.60 -20.07
CA GLY A 215 -1.33 12.21 -19.54
C GLY A 215 -1.95 11.01 -20.27
N ILE A 216 -3.28 10.96 -20.28
CA ILE A 216 -4.06 9.90 -20.92
C ILE A 216 -3.65 9.71 -22.38
N GLY A 217 -3.29 8.48 -22.77
CA GLY A 217 -2.86 8.11 -24.12
C GLY A 217 -1.40 8.46 -24.47
N ALA A 218 -0.65 9.02 -23.52
CA ALA A 218 0.76 9.36 -23.65
C ALA A 218 1.56 8.93 -22.41
N GLU A 219 1.10 7.91 -21.69
CA GLU A 219 1.68 7.38 -20.46
C GLU A 219 3.15 6.96 -20.63
N ASP A 220 3.56 6.64 -21.86
CA ASP A 220 4.90 6.17 -22.16
C ASP A 220 5.83 7.23 -22.77
N ASN A 221 5.33 8.45 -22.98
CA ASN A 221 6.04 9.53 -23.65
C ASN A 221 6.17 10.78 -22.77
N TYR A 222 7.16 11.61 -23.04
CA TYR A 222 7.31 12.91 -22.37
C TYR A 222 6.60 14.01 -23.19
N PRO A 223 5.73 14.84 -22.57
CA PRO A 223 5.10 15.97 -23.25
C PRO A 223 6.11 16.96 -23.84
N ASN A 224 5.73 17.60 -24.94
CA ASN A 224 6.44 18.75 -25.51
C ASN A 224 5.44 19.90 -25.73
N PRO A 225 5.50 21.00 -24.94
CA PRO A 225 6.49 21.28 -23.90
C PRO A 225 6.37 20.33 -22.67
N PRO A 226 7.45 20.12 -21.90
CA PRO A 226 7.42 19.27 -20.71
C PRO A 226 6.43 19.75 -19.65
N THR A 227 5.86 18.81 -18.89
CA THR A 227 5.07 19.12 -17.70
C THR A 227 5.95 19.80 -16.65
N ALA A 228 5.41 20.83 -16.00
CA ALA A 228 6.13 21.60 -14.99
C ALA A 228 6.35 20.80 -13.69
N HIS A 229 7.45 21.09 -13.01
CA HIS A 229 7.80 20.58 -11.68
C HIS A 229 7.46 21.59 -10.58
N GLY A 230 7.39 21.12 -9.33
CA GLY A 230 7.21 21.96 -8.14
C GLY A 230 5.82 22.61 -8.00
N VAL A 231 4.87 22.22 -8.84
CA VAL A 231 3.47 22.66 -8.78
C VAL A 231 2.80 22.15 -7.51
N THR A 232 3.01 20.89 -7.13
CA THR A 232 2.41 20.35 -5.89
C THR A 232 2.88 21.15 -4.69
N ALA A 233 4.20 21.38 -4.57
CA ALA A 233 4.77 22.17 -3.49
C ALA A 233 4.22 23.60 -3.46
N ALA A 234 4.12 24.26 -4.62
CA ALA A 234 3.60 25.62 -4.73
C ALA A 234 2.09 25.74 -4.38
N GLN A 235 1.31 24.67 -4.56
CA GLN A 235 -0.12 24.63 -4.26
C GLN A 235 -0.43 24.12 -2.84
N SER A 236 0.56 23.49 -2.20
CA SER A 236 0.45 22.97 -0.84
C SER A 236 0.97 23.96 0.18
N GLN A 237 0.70 23.71 1.46
CA GLN A 237 1.21 24.57 2.53
C GLN A 237 1.35 23.78 3.83
N PHE A 238 2.44 24.03 4.57
CA PHE A 238 2.55 23.65 5.98
C PHE A 238 2.20 24.85 6.86
N GLY A 239 1.59 24.58 8.00
CA GLY A 239 1.23 25.59 8.99
C GLY A 239 0.54 24.95 10.18
N THR A 240 0.41 25.67 11.28
CA THR A 240 -0.29 25.17 12.45
C THR A 240 -1.81 25.14 12.21
N THR A 241 -2.53 24.36 13.02
CA THR A 241 -4.00 24.44 13.05
C THR A 241 -4.49 25.87 13.28
N ALA A 242 -3.78 26.65 14.11
CA ALA A 242 -4.09 28.06 14.34
C ALA A 242 -3.90 28.93 13.08
N ASP A 243 -2.79 28.75 12.35
CA ASP A 243 -2.51 29.51 11.11
C ASP A 243 -3.61 29.33 10.06
N PHE A 244 -4.24 28.15 10.04
CA PHE A 244 -5.33 27.82 9.13
C PHE A 244 -6.73 28.06 9.70
N GLY A 245 -6.85 28.50 10.96
CA GLY A 245 -8.14 28.65 11.63
C GLY A 245 -8.89 27.33 11.84
N LEU A 246 -8.15 26.23 11.98
CA LEU A 246 -8.67 24.88 12.19
C LEU A 246 -8.78 24.56 13.68
N PRO A 247 -9.71 23.68 14.08
CA PRO A 247 -9.71 23.16 15.44
C PRO A 247 -8.40 22.39 15.74
N PRO A 248 -8.01 22.31 17.03
CA PRO A 248 -6.90 21.46 17.49
C PRO A 248 -7.10 19.98 17.12
N VAL A 249 -6.01 19.27 16.84
CA VAL A 249 -6.02 17.83 16.55
C VAL A 249 -6.09 17.06 17.87
N GLY A 250 -7.23 16.45 18.18
CA GLY A 250 -7.39 15.74 19.47
C GLY A 250 -7.25 16.65 20.70
N GLY A 251 -7.46 17.96 20.54
CA GLY A 251 -7.31 18.96 21.60
C GLY A 251 -5.96 19.69 21.62
N GLU A 252 -5.01 19.32 20.75
CA GLU A 252 -3.68 19.93 20.69
C GLU A 252 -3.49 20.76 19.41
N THR A 253 -2.92 21.96 19.55
CA THR A 253 -2.45 22.74 18.39
C THR A 253 -1.29 21.99 17.77
N ASP A 254 -1.35 21.73 16.46
CA ASP A 254 -0.36 20.93 15.76
C ASP A 254 0.00 21.55 14.41
N THR A 255 1.18 21.22 13.89
CA THR A 255 1.57 21.53 12.51
C THR A 255 0.92 20.52 11.57
N VAL A 256 0.26 21.01 10.53
CA VAL A 256 -0.49 20.21 9.58
C VAL A 256 -0.06 20.54 8.15
N TYR A 257 -0.29 19.58 7.25
CA TYR A 257 -0.08 19.73 5.83
C TYR A 257 -1.42 19.95 5.12
N ARG A 258 -1.55 21.10 4.44
CA ARG A 258 -2.62 21.36 3.48
C ARG A 258 -2.20 20.79 2.13
N THR A 259 -2.95 19.81 1.63
CA THR A 259 -2.65 19.20 0.33
C THR A 259 -2.87 20.18 -0.83
N SER A 260 -2.18 19.92 -1.93
CA SER A 260 -2.59 20.44 -3.24
C SER A 260 -3.93 19.79 -3.66
N PRO A 261 -4.83 20.49 -4.36
CA PRO A 261 -5.86 19.80 -5.14
C PRO A 261 -5.19 18.93 -6.23
N THR A 262 -5.86 17.91 -6.76
CA THR A 262 -5.25 16.96 -7.73
C THR A 262 -5.16 17.52 -9.15
N ARG A 263 -5.15 18.85 -9.29
CA ARG A 263 -5.09 19.56 -10.55
C ARG A 263 -4.11 20.72 -10.46
N ASN A 264 -3.49 21.04 -11.59
CA ASN A 264 -2.74 22.28 -11.74
C ASN A 264 -3.74 23.44 -11.79
N THR A 265 -3.72 24.35 -10.82
CA THR A 265 -4.70 25.44 -10.72
C THR A 265 -4.50 26.51 -11.79
N ALA A 266 -3.29 26.61 -12.37
CA ALA A 266 -3.00 27.51 -13.48
C ALA A 266 -3.44 26.95 -14.86
N ASP A 267 -3.68 25.64 -14.96
CA ASP A 267 -4.18 24.98 -16.18
C ASP A 267 -5.03 23.75 -15.83
N PRO A 268 -6.21 23.96 -15.23
CA PRO A 268 -6.97 22.89 -14.59
C PRO A 268 -7.56 21.89 -15.58
N THR A 269 -7.65 22.22 -16.87
CA THR A 269 -8.24 21.35 -17.91
C THR A 269 -7.23 20.40 -18.56
N ASN A 270 -5.93 20.63 -18.35
CA ASN A 270 -4.87 19.86 -19.00
C ASN A 270 -4.46 18.64 -18.19
N SER A 271 -4.91 17.45 -18.60
CA SER A 271 -4.62 16.19 -17.90
C SER A 271 -3.12 15.86 -17.81
N ALA A 272 -2.30 16.25 -18.80
CA ALA A 272 -0.86 16.03 -18.75
C ALA A 272 -0.19 16.79 -17.58
N LYS A 273 -0.75 17.93 -17.19
CA LYS A 273 -0.27 18.72 -16.04
C LYS A 273 -0.80 18.25 -14.69
N ARG A 274 -1.75 17.31 -14.66
CA ARG A 274 -2.30 16.72 -13.43
C ARG A 274 -1.52 15.48 -12.99
N ARG A 275 -0.85 14.80 -13.93
CA ARG A 275 -0.10 13.56 -13.65
C ARG A 275 0.94 13.71 -12.55
N GLY A 276 1.65 14.84 -12.53
CA GLY A 276 2.64 15.15 -11.51
C GLY A 276 2.10 15.57 -10.14
N ILE A 277 0.78 15.72 -9.98
CA ILE A 277 0.22 16.40 -8.81
C ILE A 277 -0.13 15.40 -7.71
N GLY A 278 0.40 15.65 -6.51
CA GLY A 278 0.17 14.85 -5.31
C GLY A 278 1.46 14.43 -4.63
N LEU A 279 1.39 13.43 -3.75
CA LEU A 279 2.54 12.87 -3.06
C LEU A 279 2.90 11.51 -3.63
N ALA A 280 4.19 11.21 -3.71
CA ALA A 280 4.72 9.88 -3.93
C ALA A 280 5.11 9.28 -2.57
N PHE A 281 4.49 8.17 -2.21
CA PHE A 281 4.85 7.37 -1.04
C PHE A 281 5.67 6.15 -1.46
N TRP A 282 6.80 5.93 -0.79
CA TRP A 282 7.57 4.69 -0.91
C TRP A 282 7.65 4.04 0.47
N SER A 283 7.08 2.84 0.60
CA SER A 283 7.08 2.08 1.86
C SER A 283 8.47 1.63 2.30
N ALA A 284 9.40 1.46 1.34
CA ALA A 284 10.77 1.00 1.55
C ALA A 284 10.89 -0.31 2.36
N ASN A 285 9.85 -1.16 2.37
CA ASN A 285 9.85 -2.41 3.13
C ASN A 285 10.52 -3.58 2.39
N ARG A 286 10.82 -3.44 1.09
CA ARG A 286 11.40 -4.50 0.23
C ARG A 286 12.75 -5.05 0.69
N ASP A 287 13.50 -4.29 1.49
CA ASP A 287 14.73 -4.81 2.11
C ASP A 287 14.44 -5.94 3.11
N ASN A 288 13.24 -5.94 3.71
CA ASN A 288 12.81 -6.92 4.72
C ASN A 288 11.67 -7.83 4.22
N TRP A 289 10.93 -7.40 3.19
CA TRP A 289 9.81 -8.13 2.60
C TRP A 289 10.22 -8.82 1.29
N PRO A 290 9.92 -10.12 1.10
CA PRO A 290 10.43 -10.90 -0.03
C PRO A 290 9.66 -10.69 -1.35
N GLU A 291 8.54 -9.98 -1.36
CA GLU A 291 7.73 -9.71 -2.55
C GLU A 291 7.90 -8.28 -3.08
N ASP A 292 7.69 -8.08 -4.39
CA ASP A 292 7.70 -6.78 -5.06
C ASP A 292 6.39 -5.98 -4.92
N ARG A 293 5.44 -6.53 -4.17
CA ARG A 293 4.12 -5.97 -3.90
C ARG A 293 3.81 -6.15 -2.43
N ASN A 294 2.94 -5.29 -1.92
CA ASN A 294 2.32 -5.44 -0.62
C ASN A 294 0.82 -5.61 -0.83
N GLY A 295 0.30 -6.84 -0.83
CA GLY A 295 -1.14 -7.12 -0.82
C GLY A 295 -1.75 -7.12 0.58
N GLN A 296 -0.93 -6.99 1.62
CA GLN A 296 -1.38 -6.73 2.98
C GLN A 296 -0.76 -5.44 3.48
N TRP A 297 -1.61 -4.50 3.86
CA TRP A 297 -1.18 -3.19 4.33
C TRP A 297 -2.28 -2.49 5.11
N THR A 298 -1.89 -1.53 5.93
CA THR A 298 -2.82 -0.62 6.60
C THR A 298 -2.29 0.79 6.49
N MET A 299 -3.13 1.71 6.01
CA MET A 299 -2.85 3.14 6.01
C MET A 299 -3.79 3.86 6.98
N VAL A 300 -3.22 4.79 7.73
CA VAL A 300 -3.91 5.58 8.74
C VAL A 300 -3.66 7.06 8.44
N TRP A 301 -4.73 7.85 8.43
CA TRP A 301 -4.64 9.31 8.29
C TRP A 301 -5.45 10.00 9.37
N ASP A 302 -4.89 11.07 9.94
CA ASP A 302 -5.67 12.07 10.66
C ASP A 302 -5.97 13.22 9.70
N LEU A 303 -7.24 13.35 9.30
CA LEU A 303 -7.70 14.26 8.25
C LEU A 303 -8.71 15.25 8.76
N LEU A 304 -8.77 16.42 8.12
CA LEU A 304 -9.85 17.38 8.23
C LEU A 304 -10.26 17.89 6.85
N ILE A 305 -11.56 17.78 6.54
CA ILE A 305 -12.16 18.30 5.30
C ILE A 305 -12.77 19.68 5.58
N PRO A 306 -12.34 20.75 4.89
CA PRO A 306 -12.88 22.09 5.12
C PRO A 306 -14.35 22.22 4.76
N GLN A 307 -15.07 23.12 5.45
CA GLN A 307 -16.46 23.45 5.11
C GLN A 307 -16.63 23.85 3.64
N SER A 308 -15.69 24.61 3.07
CA SER A 308 -15.76 25.04 1.67
C SER A 308 -15.74 23.87 0.67
N VAL A 309 -15.02 22.80 0.99
CA VAL A 309 -15.00 21.56 0.18
C VAL A 309 -16.32 20.80 0.36
N TRP A 310 -16.86 20.81 1.57
CA TRP A 310 -18.15 20.18 1.87
C TRP A 310 -19.32 20.84 1.13
N ASP A 311 -19.39 22.18 1.17
CA ASP A 311 -20.42 22.98 0.51
C ASP A 311 -20.40 22.79 -1.02
N ALA A 312 -19.22 22.52 -1.57
CA ALA A 312 -19.03 22.23 -2.99
C ALA A 312 -19.41 20.80 -3.40
N GLY A 313 -19.76 19.92 -2.46
CA GLY A 313 -19.93 18.48 -2.75
C GLY A 313 -18.61 17.83 -3.20
N GLY A 314 -17.50 18.25 -2.58
CA GLY A 314 -16.14 17.91 -3.01
C GLY A 314 -15.80 16.43 -2.94
N THR A 315 -14.71 16.07 -3.63
CA THR A 315 -14.13 14.74 -3.63
C THR A 315 -12.71 14.81 -3.11
N ILE A 316 -12.32 13.92 -2.20
CA ILE A 316 -10.95 13.78 -1.69
C ILE A 316 -10.36 12.51 -2.28
N ALA A 317 -9.36 12.65 -3.13
CA ALA A 317 -8.55 11.52 -3.59
C ALA A 317 -7.58 11.13 -2.48
N LEU A 318 -7.56 9.86 -2.09
CA LEU A 318 -6.70 9.36 -1.02
C LEU A 318 -5.52 8.58 -1.58
N ILE A 319 -5.82 7.55 -2.37
CA ILE A 319 -4.87 6.62 -2.95
C ILE A 319 -5.15 6.50 -4.44
N GLU A 320 -4.10 6.64 -5.23
CA GLU A 320 -4.00 6.14 -6.59
C GLU A 320 -2.91 5.06 -6.50
N ASP A 321 -3.31 3.79 -6.57
CA ASP A 321 -2.40 2.68 -6.30
C ASP A 321 -1.48 2.37 -7.48
N ASN A 322 -1.70 3.03 -8.63
CA ASN A 322 -0.72 3.13 -9.68
C ASN A 322 0.54 3.91 -9.23
N HIS A 323 1.71 3.35 -9.49
CA HIS A 323 2.99 3.95 -9.08
C HIS A 323 3.28 5.35 -9.64
N ASN A 324 2.63 5.78 -10.73
CA ASN A 324 2.93 7.03 -11.42
C ASN A 324 1.69 7.85 -11.84
N ASN A 325 0.58 7.73 -11.10
CA ASN A 325 -0.64 8.50 -11.32
C ASN A 325 -1.15 8.45 -12.78
N ALA A 326 -1.18 7.24 -13.35
CA ALA A 326 -1.60 6.99 -14.72
C ALA A 326 -3.12 6.94 -14.91
N ALA A 327 -3.89 6.81 -13.83
CA ALA A 327 -5.32 6.63 -13.88
C ALA A 327 -6.02 7.56 -12.90
N GLY A 328 -7.32 7.32 -12.69
CA GLY A 328 -8.06 8.05 -11.68
C GLY A 328 -8.05 7.29 -10.37
N ALA A 329 -7.99 8.01 -9.25
CA ALA A 329 -7.73 7.42 -7.93
C ALA A 329 -8.62 6.22 -7.61
N ASP A 330 -8.08 5.29 -6.83
CA ASP A 330 -8.75 4.05 -6.46
C ASP A 330 -9.46 4.19 -5.11
N ALA A 331 -9.03 5.13 -4.27
CA ALA A 331 -9.67 5.45 -3.00
C ALA A 331 -10.16 6.91 -2.96
N PHE A 332 -11.43 7.09 -2.62
CA PHE A 332 -12.04 8.41 -2.48
C PHE A 332 -12.88 8.55 -1.22
N ILE A 333 -12.90 9.76 -0.65
CA ILE A 333 -14.05 10.27 0.11
C ILE A 333 -14.83 11.20 -0.82
N ARG A 334 -16.15 11.05 -0.89
CA ARG A 334 -17.05 11.92 -1.65
C ARG A 334 -18.13 12.50 -0.76
N ILE A 335 -18.42 13.78 -0.93
CA ILE A 335 -19.53 14.45 -0.25
C ILE A 335 -20.75 14.45 -1.16
N VAL A 336 -21.73 13.59 -0.86
CA VAL A 336 -22.95 13.40 -1.66
C VAL A 336 -24.15 13.73 -0.81
N GLY A 337 -24.96 14.71 -1.22
CA GLY A 337 -26.14 15.12 -0.45
C GLY A 337 -25.81 15.60 0.97
N GLY A 338 -24.63 16.21 1.16
CA GLY A 338 -24.15 16.65 2.47
C GLY A 338 -23.71 15.52 3.41
N GLN A 339 -23.41 14.32 2.88
CA GLN A 339 -22.89 13.19 3.64
C GLN A 339 -21.60 12.66 3.00
N ALA A 340 -20.60 12.37 3.83
CA ALA A 340 -19.39 11.70 3.38
C ALA A 340 -19.67 10.23 3.05
N ARG A 341 -19.08 9.76 1.95
CA ARG A 341 -19.06 8.35 1.57
C ARG A 341 -17.66 7.96 1.13
N ILE A 342 -17.20 6.77 1.49
CA ILE A 342 -15.86 6.30 1.21
C ILE A 342 -15.88 4.95 0.47
N GLY A 343 -14.96 4.80 -0.47
CA GLY A 343 -14.72 3.53 -1.14
C GLY A 343 -13.27 3.42 -1.59
N TYR A 344 -12.77 2.19 -1.60
CA TYR A 344 -11.50 1.81 -2.20
C TYR A 344 -11.73 0.62 -3.13
N TRP A 345 -11.27 0.69 -4.37
CA TRP A 345 -11.40 -0.40 -5.36
C TRP A 345 -12.85 -0.86 -5.61
N VAL A 346 -13.81 0.06 -5.51
CA VAL A 346 -15.23 -0.21 -5.74
C VAL A 346 -15.88 0.91 -6.55
N ASN A 347 -16.98 0.59 -7.21
CA ASN A 347 -17.82 1.61 -7.83
C ASN A 347 -18.48 2.50 -6.78
N GLU A 348 -18.76 3.75 -7.14
CA GLU A 348 -19.39 4.76 -6.27
C GLU A 348 -20.70 4.30 -5.62
N ALA A 349 -21.48 3.46 -6.31
CA ALA A 349 -22.71 2.89 -5.78
C ALA A 349 -22.49 2.02 -4.52
N ALA A 350 -21.29 1.44 -4.37
CA ALA A 350 -20.90 0.59 -3.24
C ALA A 350 -20.14 1.36 -2.14
N TYR A 351 -20.03 2.69 -2.23
CA TYR A 351 -19.35 3.47 -1.20
C TYR A 351 -20.09 3.40 0.13
N LEU A 352 -19.33 3.17 1.19
CA LEU A 352 -19.78 3.13 2.57
C LEU A 352 -20.17 4.54 3.00
N ALA A 353 -21.38 4.73 3.54
CA ALA A 353 -21.76 6.00 4.16
C ALA A 353 -20.97 6.20 5.44
N ALA A 354 -20.33 7.35 5.62
CA ALA A 354 -19.45 7.64 6.76
C ALA A 354 -19.98 8.87 7.54
N PRO A 355 -21.11 8.75 8.26
CA PRO A 355 -21.72 9.87 8.98
C PRO A 355 -20.82 10.45 10.08
N GLN A 356 -19.81 9.72 10.54
CA GLN A 356 -18.84 10.19 11.52
C GLN A 356 -17.88 11.26 10.97
N ILE A 357 -17.76 11.38 9.64
CA ILE A 357 -16.96 12.43 9.00
C ILE A 357 -17.85 13.66 8.85
N GLN A 358 -17.41 14.80 9.37
CA GLN A 358 -18.11 16.08 9.33
C GLN A 358 -17.14 17.20 8.88
N PRO A 359 -17.64 18.28 8.27
CA PRO A 359 -16.79 19.39 7.85
C PRO A 359 -16.14 20.07 9.06
N ASN A 360 -14.92 20.58 8.87
CA ASN A 360 -14.12 21.24 9.90
C ASN A 360 -13.92 20.42 11.18
N GLN A 361 -13.96 19.09 11.08
CA GLN A 361 -13.70 18.19 12.20
C GLN A 361 -12.58 17.21 11.84
N TRP A 362 -11.64 17.02 12.76
CA TRP A 362 -10.62 15.99 12.62
C TRP A 362 -11.24 14.60 12.79
N PHE A 363 -10.84 13.67 11.93
CA PHE A 363 -11.17 12.25 12.04
C PHE A 363 -9.99 11.38 11.63
N ARG A 364 -9.89 10.21 12.25
CA ARG A 364 -8.88 9.19 11.93
C ARG A 364 -9.51 8.21 10.96
N LEU A 365 -9.01 8.19 9.73
CA LEU A 365 -9.37 7.21 8.72
C LEU A 365 -8.35 6.08 8.73
N VAL A 366 -8.83 4.84 8.74
CA VAL A 366 -8.00 3.65 8.52
C VAL A 366 -8.57 2.82 7.38
N ILE A 367 -7.71 2.46 6.43
CA ILE A 367 -7.99 1.41 5.44
C ILE A 367 -7.01 0.27 5.72
N SER A 368 -7.54 -0.88 6.12
CA SER A 368 -6.77 -2.11 6.34
C SER A 368 -7.09 -3.11 5.24
N CYS A 369 -6.14 -3.34 4.35
CA CYS A 369 -6.28 -4.18 3.17
C CYS A 369 -5.67 -5.56 3.40
N ASP A 370 -6.46 -6.62 3.18
CA ASP A 370 -6.00 -8.00 3.06
C ASP A 370 -6.39 -8.55 1.69
N HIS A 371 -5.68 -8.08 0.66
CA HIS A 371 -5.93 -8.46 -0.73
C HIS A 371 -5.72 -9.97 -0.95
N TYR A 372 -4.71 -10.54 -0.30
CA TYR A 372 -4.34 -11.94 -0.50
C TYR A 372 -5.36 -12.92 0.09
N ARG A 373 -5.66 -12.82 1.39
CA ARG A 373 -6.45 -13.86 2.07
C ARG A 373 -7.95 -13.61 1.99
N GLN A 374 -8.36 -12.35 1.89
CA GLN A 374 -9.77 -11.96 1.96
C GLN A 374 -10.26 -11.26 0.70
N PHE A 375 -9.33 -10.83 -0.17
CA PHE A 375 -9.64 -10.00 -1.33
C PHE A 375 -10.52 -8.79 -0.99
N SER A 376 -10.33 -8.23 0.21
CA SER A 376 -11.15 -7.15 0.74
C SER A 376 -10.34 -6.23 1.67
N SER A 377 -10.76 -4.98 1.76
CA SER A 377 -10.27 -4.03 2.75
C SER A 377 -11.37 -3.68 3.73
N ARG A 378 -11.01 -3.39 4.97
CA ARG A 378 -11.89 -2.85 6.01
C ARG A 378 -11.60 -1.37 6.20
N VAL A 379 -12.66 -0.57 6.33
CA VAL A 379 -12.58 0.87 6.55
C VAL A 379 -13.02 1.18 7.98
N PHE A 380 -12.27 2.01 8.67
CA PHE A 380 -12.59 2.45 10.03
C PHE A 380 -12.53 3.97 10.12
N ILE A 381 -13.41 4.54 10.93
CA ILE A 381 -13.39 5.96 11.32
C ILE A 381 -13.29 6.03 12.83
N ASN A 382 -12.26 6.71 13.34
CA ASN A 382 -12.01 6.88 14.78
C ASN A 382 -11.98 5.55 15.56
N GLY A 383 -11.34 4.52 14.98
CA GLY A 383 -11.25 3.17 15.54
C GLY A 383 -12.52 2.33 15.41
N GLN A 384 -13.61 2.87 14.86
CA GLN A 384 -14.85 2.11 14.65
C GLN A 384 -14.91 1.55 13.23
N LEU A 385 -15.17 0.24 13.10
CA LEU A 385 -15.38 -0.41 11.81
C LEU A 385 -16.61 0.18 11.12
N LEU A 386 -16.43 0.69 9.91
CA LEU A 386 -17.50 1.19 9.06
C LEU A 386 -18.05 0.08 8.16
N GLY A 387 -17.16 -0.77 7.63
CA GLY A 387 -17.52 -1.87 6.76
C GLY A 387 -16.38 -2.33 5.87
N ALA A 388 -16.71 -3.26 4.97
CA ALA A 388 -15.79 -3.75 3.95
C ALA A 388 -15.92 -2.94 2.64
N THR A 389 -14.81 -2.84 1.93
CA THR A 389 -14.72 -2.25 0.59
C THR A 389 -13.85 -3.16 -0.29
N GLY A 390 -13.51 -2.70 -1.49
CA GLY A 390 -12.64 -3.43 -2.40
C GLY A 390 -11.22 -3.56 -1.85
N SER A 391 -10.33 -4.17 -2.63
CA SER A 391 -8.94 -4.33 -2.25
C SER A 391 -8.04 -4.22 -3.46
N GLY A 392 -6.78 -3.93 -3.18
CA GLY A 392 -5.68 -3.90 -4.13
C GLY A 392 -4.36 -3.99 -3.39
N TRP A 393 -3.32 -4.34 -4.12
CA TRP A 393 -1.96 -4.37 -3.63
C TRP A 393 -1.23 -3.08 -3.98
N LEU A 394 -0.15 -2.80 -3.26
CA LEU A 394 0.71 -1.64 -3.51
C LEU A 394 2.05 -2.07 -4.10
N TYR A 395 2.60 -1.23 -4.97
CA TYR A 395 3.93 -1.41 -5.54
C TYR A 395 5.03 -1.29 -4.48
N ALA A 396 5.94 -2.27 -4.43
CA ALA A 396 7.01 -2.32 -3.43
C ALA A 396 8.32 -2.92 -3.98
N SER A 397 8.60 -2.80 -5.27
CA SER A 397 9.69 -3.54 -5.92
C SER A 397 11.12 -3.10 -5.56
N CYS A 398 11.31 -1.89 -5.04
CA CYS A 398 12.64 -1.28 -4.90
C CYS A 398 13.21 -1.48 -3.49
N ARG A 399 14.39 -2.10 -3.44
CA ARG A 399 15.26 -2.19 -2.25
C ARG A 399 16.05 -0.90 -2.07
N GLN A 400 16.14 -0.40 -0.84
CA GLN A 400 16.98 0.76 -0.56
C GLN A 400 18.47 0.38 -0.60
N SER A 401 18.79 -0.84 -0.17
CA SER A 401 20.17 -1.36 -0.13
C SER A 401 20.71 -1.79 -1.50
N ALA A 402 19.83 -2.08 -2.47
CA ALA A 402 20.19 -2.53 -3.81
C ALA A 402 19.12 -2.14 -4.86
N PRO A 403 19.00 -0.85 -5.23
CA PRO A 403 17.95 -0.38 -6.12
C PRO A 403 18.07 -1.00 -7.52
N ARG A 404 16.97 -1.56 -8.03
CA ARG A 404 16.88 -2.23 -9.32
C ARG A 404 15.59 -1.87 -10.06
N TRP A 405 15.64 -1.95 -11.38
CA TRP A 405 14.49 -1.82 -12.26
C TRP A 405 13.64 -3.10 -12.25
N GLY A 406 12.36 -2.99 -12.63
CA GLY A 406 11.46 -4.14 -12.78
C GLY A 406 11.56 -4.85 -14.13
N ASP A 407 12.74 -4.89 -14.76
CA ASP A 407 12.90 -5.12 -16.19
C ASP A 407 13.39 -6.50 -16.63
N LEU A 408 13.86 -7.37 -15.71
CA LEU A 408 14.34 -8.69 -16.10
C LEU A 408 13.24 -9.77 -16.02
N PRO A 409 13.17 -10.66 -17.03
CA PRO A 409 12.30 -11.82 -16.99
C PRO A 409 12.85 -12.85 -15.98
N ALA A 410 11.94 -13.39 -15.18
CA ALA A 410 12.09 -14.39 -14.13
C ALA A 410 12.62 -15.77 -14.56
N ALA A 411 13.55 -15.84 -15.52
CA ALA A 411 14.06 -17.10 -16.05
C ALA A 411 14.74 -17.96 -14.96
N ASN A 412 15.11 -17.38 -13.82
CA ASN A 412 15.77 -18.06 -12.70
C ASN A 412 15.01 -17.96 -11.36
N LEU A 413 13.72 -17.66 -11.33
CA LEU A 413 12.93 -17.69 -10.09
C LEU A 413 12.61 -19.14 -9.65
N ALA A 414 13.66 -19.92 -9.37
CA ALA A 414 13.56 -21.11 -8.54
C ALA A 414 13.55 -20.68 -7.08
N MET A 415 12.63 -21.25 -6.29
CA MET A 415 12.64 -21.03 -4.84
C MET A 415 13.99 -21.43 -4.22
N PRO A 416 14.52 -20.67 -3.24
CA PRO A 416 13.88 -19.54 -2.57
C PRO A 416 13.91 -18.21 -3.36
N LEU A 417 12.80 -17.47 -3.29
CA LEU A 417 12.54 -16.13 -3.85
C LEU A 417 13.44 -15.02 -3.25
N ASP A 418 14.77 -15.15 -3.31
CA ASP A 418 15.64 -14.28 -2.50
C ASP A 418 16.33 -13.13 -3.26
N LEU A 419 16.19 -13.02 -4.59
CA LEU A 419 16.80 -11.91 -5.35
C LEU A 419 15.84 -11.26 -6.35
N PRO A 420 15.61 -9.93 -6.27
CA PRO A 420 14.97 -9.20 -7.36
C PRO A 420 15.94 -9.19 -8.55
N GLU A 421 15.55 -9.91 -9.59
CA GLU A 421 16.22 -9.88 -10.89
C GLU A 421 15.76 -8.61 -11.60
N GLY A 422 16.70 -7.69 -11.81
CA GLY A 422 16.49 -6.43 -12.50
C GLY A 422 17.81 -5.74 -12.78
N THR A 423 17.87 -4.90 -13.79
CA THR A 423 19.02 -4.03 -14.05
C THR A 423 19.27 -3.15 -12.82
N ALA A 424 20.52 -3.08 -12.36
CA ALA A 424 20.88 -2.21 -11.24
C ALA A 424 20.71 -0.73 -11.61
N VAL A 425 20.15 0.06 -10.70
CA VAL A 425 20.13 1.53 -10.86
C VAL A 425 21.54 2.04 -10.58
N ALA A 426 22.10 2.82 -11.51
CA ALA A 426 23.43 3.40 -11.33
C ALA A 426 23.45 4.29 -10.06
N PRO A 427 24.51 4.22 -9.23
CA PRO A 427 24.58 5.00 -7.98
C PRO A 427 24.39 6.51 -8.17
N ALA A 428 24.93 7.07 -9.27
CA ALA A 428 24.75 8.48 -9.60
C ALA A 428 23.27 8.83 -9.89
N THR A 429 22.55 7.97 -10.60
CA THR A 429 21.12 8.12 -10.86
C THR A 429 20.32 8.02 -9.56
N TRP A 430 20.60 7.02 -8.74
CA TRP A 430 19.94 6.82 -7.44
C TRP A 430 20.14 8.02 -6.49
N ASN A 431 21.38 8.52 -6.40
CA ASN A 431 21.70 9.71 -5.62
C ASN A 431 21.06 10.97 -6.20
N GLY A 432 21.00 11.09 -7.53
CA GLY A 432 20.32 12.19 -8.23
C GLY A 432 18.84 12.25 -7.90
N TRP A 433 18.20 11.10 -7.66
CA TRP A 433 16.84 11.01 -7.16
C TRP A 433 16.73 11.15 -5.63
N GLY A 434 17.77 11.59 -4.92
CA GLY A 434 17.72 11.73 -3.45
C GLY A 434 17.50 10.41 -2.70
N GLN A 435 17.98 9.30 -3.26
CA GLN A 435 17.78 7.95 -2.71
C GLN A 435 16.30 7.61 -2.49
N PHE A 436 15.49 7.91 -3.52
CA PHE A 436 14.07 7.63 -3.59
C PHE A 436 13.73 7.11 -4.99
N PRO A 437 12.84 6.10 -5.13
CA PRO A 437 12.49 5.56 -6.42
C PRO A 437 11.70 6.56 -7.28
N SER A 438 12.25 6.98 -8.42
CA SER A 438 11.53 7.87 -9.34
C SER A 438 10.26 7.18 -9.91
N PRO A 439 9.07 7.79 -9.77
CA PRO A 439 7.83 7.32 -10.40
C PRO A 439 7.85 7.39 -11.93
N TRP A 440 8.68 8.28 -12.49
CA TRP A 440 8.68 8.63 -13.91
C TRP A 440 9.73 7.88 -14.71
N ALA A 441 10.71 7.30 -14.03
CA ALA A 441 11.85 6.70 -14.68
C ALA A 441 11.55 5.26 -15.11
N LYS A 442 12.14 4.90 -16.25
CA LYS A 442 12.04 3.58 -16.87
C LYS A 442 13.43 2.98 -17.03
N SER A 443 13.51 1.66 -17.09
CA SER A 443 14.79 0.98 -17.31
C SER A 443 15.45 1.48 -18.61
N PRO A 444 16.78 1.73 -18.60
CA PRO A 444 17.52 2.01 -19.83
C PRO A 444 17.54 0.83 -20.80
N ASN A 445 17.27 -0.39 -20.31
CA ASN A 445 17.26 -1.62 -21.11
C ASN A 445 15.85 -2.04 -21.56
N SER A 446 14.80 -1.41 -21.00
CA SER A 446 13.41 -1.68 -21.36
C SER A 446 12.53 -0.46 -21.07
N ALA A 447 12.07 0.21 -22.13
CA ALA A 447 11.24 1.41 -22.02
C ALA A 447 9.85 1.17 -21.39
N ALA A 448 9.43 -0.09 -21.22
CA ALA A 448 8.17 -0.46 -20.58
C ALA A 448 8.34 -0.96 -19.14
N ALA A 449 9.57 -0.95 -18.60
CA ALA A 449 9.85 -1.44 -17.26
C ALA A 449 10.08 -0.28 -16.27
N PRO A 450 9.03 0.22 -15.61
CA PRO A 450 9.21 1.13 -14.49
C PRO A 450 9.89 0.39 -13.33
N MET A 451 10.36 1.17 -12.36
CA MET A 451 10.76 0.60 -11.08
C MET A 451 9.54 0.02 -10.37
N ALA A 452 8.42 0.77 -10.32
CA ALA A 452 7.16 0.34 -9.73
C ALA A 452 7.30 0.03 -8.22
N ALA A 453 7.66 1.06 -7.45
CA ALA A 453 7.92 0.96 -6.01
C ALA A 453 7.21 2.03 -5.17
N THR A 454 6.43 2.89 -5.82
CA THR A 454 5.74 4.01 -5.19
C THR A 454 4.23 3.80 -5.26
N THR A 455 3.52 4.46 -4.36
CA THR A 455 2.07 4.64 -4.38
C THR A 455 1.79 6.14 -4.39
N CYS A 456 0.81 6.58 -5.16
CA CYS A 456 0.44 7.99 -5.20
C CYS A 456 -0.62 8.28 -4.13
N LEU A 457 -0.38 9.33 -3.33
CA LEU A 457 -1.32 9.82 -2.33
C LEU A 457 -1.82 11.20 -2.73
N PHE A 458 -3.10 11.49 -2.50
CA PHE A 458 -3.71 12.77 -2.88
C PHE A 458 -3.43 13.14 -4.34
N ALA A 459 -3.57 12.15 -5.22
CA ALA A 459 -3.33 12.22 -6.65
C ALA A 459 -4.54 11.61 -7.38
N ASP A 460 -4.89 12.17 -8.52
CA ASP A 460 -5.96 11.67 -9.40
C ASP A 460 -5.79 12.32 -10.77
N LEU A 461 -5.45 11.56 -11.81
CA LEU A 461 -5.23 12.11 -13.15
C LEU A 461 -6.49 12.78 -13.71
N GLN A 462 -7.67 12.38 -13.24
CA GLN A 462 -8.94 13.00 -13.61
C GLN A 462 -9.14 14.38 -12.99
N GLY A 463 -8.33 14.77 -11.99
CA GLY A 463 -8.32 16.10 -11.39
C GLY A 463 -9.50 16.40 -10.46
N ARG A 464 -10.15 15.37 -9.92
CA ARG A 464 -11.38 15.48 -9.12
C ARG A 464 -11.12 15.79 -7.65
N GLY A 465 -9.89 15.59 -7.17
CA GLY A 465 -9.52 15.75 -5.77
C GLY A 465 -9.40 17.22 -5.35
N GLU A 466 -10.04 17.56 -4.25
CA GLU A 466 -9.96 18.83 -3.56
C GLU A 466 -8.95 18.79 -2.40
N ILE A 467 -8.73 19.96 -1.80
CA ILE A 467 -7.81 20.15 -0.68
C ILE A 467 -8.35 19.46 0.59
N VAL A 468 -7.44 18.83 1.33
CA VAL A 468 -7.67 18.29 2.68
C VAL A 468 -6.50 18.68 3.57
N PHE A 469 -6.72 18.73 4.88
CA PHE A 469 -5.65 18.92 5.86
C PHE A 469 -5.27 17.58 6.49
N ILE A 470 -3.98 17.38 6.73
CA ILE A 470 -3.42 16.15 7.29
C ILE A 470 -2.56 16.51 8.49
N ALA A 471 -2.86 15.93 9.65
CA ALA A 471 -2.01 16.05 10.84
C ALA A 471 -1.00 14.91 10.91
N ASN A 472 -1.45 13.68 10.65
CA ASN A 472 -0.61 12.51 10.67
C ASN A 472 -0.94 11.58 9.50
N PHE A 473 0.09 10.90 9.01
CA PHE A 473 -0.04 9.76 8.10
C PHE A 473 0.81 8.62 8.62
N ALA A 474 0.28 7.41 8.62
CA ALA A 474 1.03 6.22 8.98
C ALA A 474 0.72 5.06 8.02
N TYR A 475 1.72 4.19 7.85
CA TYR A 475 1.66 3.02 7.00
C TYR A 475 2.23 1.82 7.74
N THR A 476 1.63 0.65 7.54
CA THR A 476 2.24 -0.63 7.89
C THR A 476 2.00 -1.69 6.82
N ASP A 477 2.95 -2.62 6.69
CA ASP A 477 2.92 -3.75 5.74
C ASP A 477 2.16 -4.97 6.29
N GLU A 478 1.15 -4.72 7.12
CA GLU A 478 0.22 -5.72 7.64
C GLU A 478 -1.23 -5.26 7.49
N ALA A 479 -2.14 -6.22 7.34
CA ALA A 479 -3.57 -6.01 7.50
C ALA A 479 -3.92 -6.07 8.99
N MET A 480 -3.91 -4.92 9.68
CA MET A 480 -4.25 -4.83 11.11
C MET A 480 -5.65 -5.37 11.39
N ASP A 481 -5.83 -6.17 12.45
CA ASP A 481 -7.16 -6.64 12.85
C ASP A 481 -8.03 -5.53 13.46
N ASP A 482 -9.31 -5.83 13.71
CA ASP A 482 -10.27 -4.83 14.23
C ASP A 482 -9.84 -4.29 15.60
N ALA A 483 -9.28 -5.14 16.47
CA ALA A 483 -8.88 -4.76 17.81
C ALA A 483 -7.66 -3.83 17.79
N ALA A 484 -6.68 -4.15 16.94
CA ALA A 484 -5.50 -3.32 16.72
C ALA A 484 -5.90 -1.94 16.16
N VAL A 485 -6.80 -1.87 15.18
CA VAL A 485 -7.29 -0.59 14.66
C VAL A 485 -8.11 0.18 15.69
N ALA A 486 -8.99 -0.49 16.43
CA ALA A 486 -9.77 0.15 17.49
C ALA A 486 -8.88 0.77 18.57
N SER A 487 -7.74 0.14 18.89
CA SER A 487 -6.77 0.65 19.85
C SER A 487 -6.07 1.94 19.40
N LEU A 488 -6.09 2.26 18.10
CA LEU A 488 -5.57 3.54 17.59
C LEU A 488 -6.48 4.72 17.94
N GLY A 489 -7.75 4.49 18.27
CA GLY A 489 -8.69 5.54 18.65
C GLY A 489 -8.96 6.59 17.55
N GLY A 490 -9.20 7.83 17.99
CA GLY A 490 -9.43 8.99 17.11
C GLY A 490 -8.14 9.75 16.76
N PRO A 491 -8.28 10.93 16.12
CA PRO A 491 -7.16 11.81 15.83
C PRO A 491 -6.39 12.21 17.07
N ASN A 492 -5.07 12.31 16.93
CA ASN A 492 -4.21 12.73 18.03
C ASN A 492 -3.08 13.61 17.49
N GLY A 493 -3.01 14.86 17.94
CA GLY A 493 -1.98 15.83 17.59
C GLY A 493 -0.58 15.49 18.11
N ARG A 494 -0.33 14.25 18.53
CA ARG A 494 1.01 13.71 18.85
C ARG A 494 1.45 12.59 17.91
N GLY A 495 0.53 11.96 17.17
CA GLY A 495 0.84 10.85 16.28
C GLY A 495 -0.18 9.70 16.27
N VAL A 496 0.20 8.60 15.63
CA VAL A 496 -0.56 7.36 15.46
C VAL A 496 0.10 6.21 16.24
N PHE A 497 1.29 5.79 15.81
CA PHE A 497 2.08 4.72 16.42
C PHE A 497 3.20 5.26 17.30
N TYR A 498 3.78 6.40 16.91
CA TYR A 498 4.90 7.05 17.57
C TYR A 498 4.47 8.41 18.08
N LEU A 499 3.97 8.46 19.31
CA LEU A 499 3.52 9.71 19.90
C LEU A 499 4.71 10.61 20.23
N ARG A 500 4.66 11.86 19.77
CA ARG A 500 5.48 12.95 20.32
C ARG A 500 5.32 12.99 21.83
N PRO A 501 6.33 13.46 22.59
CA PRO A 501 6.13 13.83 23.98
C PRO A 501 4.92 14.76 24.12
N THR A 502 4.21 14.69 25.24
CA THR A 502 3.15 15.67 25.53
C THR A 502 3.78 17.05 25.49
N SER A 503 3.14 18.03 24.85
CA SER A 503 3.63 19.41 24.94
C SER A 503 3.76 19.77 26.42
N CYS A 504 4.94 20.25 26.80
CA CYS A 504 5.18 20.64 28.16
C CYS A 504 4.82 22.12 28.28
N PRO A 505 3.75 22.50 29.00
CA PRO A 505 3.38 23.91 29.08
C PRO A 505 4.43 24.73 29.84
N ALA A 506 5.38 24.07 30.51
CA ALA A 506 6.53 24.69 31.15
C ALA A 506 7.72 24.93 30.22
N ASP A 507 7.76 24.26 29.06
CA ASP A 507 8.68 24.50 27.95
C ASP A 507 8.00 25.52 27.02
N PHE A 508 8.09 26.79 27.42
CA PHE A 508 7.40 27.89 26.76
C PHE A 508 8.13 28.34 25.49
N ASP A 509 9.47 28.19 25.45
CA ASP A 509 10.23 28.53 24.25
C ASP A 509 10.24 27.39 23.21
N GLY A 510 9.77 26.20 23.59
CA GLY A 510 9.56 25.05 22.72
C GLY A 510 10.85 24.31 22.36
N ASN A 511 11.91 24.46 23.16
CA ASN A 511 13.21 23.87 22.89
C ASN A 511 13.31 22.39 23.31
N GLY A 512 12.27 21.86 23.96
CA GLY A 512 12.18 20.47 24.41
C GLY A 512 12.66 20.25 25.84
N GLU A 513 13.19 21.28 26.51
CA GLU A 513 13.66 21.23 27.90
C GLU A 513 12.92 22.28 28.74
N ARG A 514 12.52 21.88 29.96
CA ARG A 514 12.04 22.85 30.95
C ARG A 514 13.24 23.48 31.66
N GLU A 515 13.54 24.72 31.32
CA GLU A 515 14.62 25.49 31.90
C GLU A 515 14.22 26.92 32.29
N VAL A 516 15.17 27.67 32.84
CA VAL A 516 14.91 29.07 33.25
C VAL A 516 14.65 29.97 32.03
N GLY A 517 15.15 29.58 30.85
CA GLY A 517 14.88 30.24 29.57
C GLY A 517 13.39 30.40 29.31
N ASP A 518 12.58 29.38 29.60
CA ASP A 518 11.12 29.40 29.44
C ASP A 518 10.43 30.49 30.25
N ILE A 519 10.93 30.76 31.46
CA ILE A 519 10.39 31.82 32.31
C ILE A 519 10.61 33.17 31.64
N PHE A 520 11.79 33.39 31.05
CA PHE A 520 12.08 34.63 30.35
C PHE A 520 11.33 34.75 29.03
N ALA A 521 11.17 33.66 28.29
CA ALA A 521 10.36 33.62 27.08
C ALA A 521 8.89 33.92 27.39
N PHE A 522 8.33 33.29 28.42
CA PHE A 522 6.98 33.55 28.92
C PHE A 522 6.79 35.02 29.32
N LEU A 523 7.70 35.56 30.13
CA LEU A 523 7.62 36.95 30.57
C LEU A 523 7.75 37.93 29.40
N ALA A 524 8.59 37.65 28.42
CA ALA A 524 8.72 38.46 27.21
C ALA A 524 7.40 38.49 26.41
N ALA A 525 6.80 37.33 26.16
CA ALA A 525 5.48 37.23 25.51
C ALA A 525 4.38 37.91 26.34
N TRP A 526 4.40 37.76 27.67
CA TRP A 526 3.47 38.41 28.59
C TRP A 526 3.58 39.94 28.54
N PHE A 527 4.79 40.49 28.56
CA PHE A 527 5.03 41.94 28.43
C PHE A 527 4.66 42.47 27.04
N ALA A 528 4.73 41.64 26.01
CA ALA A 528 4.25 41.96 24.66
C ALA A 528 2.72 41.87 24.53
N GLY A 529 2.02 41.38 25.55
CA GLY A 529 0.56 41.22 25.54
C GLY A 529 0.08 40.04 24.70
N GLU A 530 0.92 39.03 24.48
CA GLU A 530 0.52 37.85 23.71
C GLU A 530 -0.51 37.02 24.48
N PRO A 531 -1.66 36.66 23.87
CA PRO A 531 -2.73 35.95 24.57
C PRO A 531 -2.28 34.63 25.22
N ALA A 532 -1.38 33.89 24.57
CA ALA A 532 -0.83 32.63 25.07
C ALA A 532 -0.11 32.76 26.43
N ALA A 533 0.47 33.93 26.72
CA ALA A 533 1.12 34.23 28.00
C ALA A 533 0.23 35.08 28.90
N TYR A 534 -0.42 36.12 28.35
CA TYR A 534 -1.18 37.10 29.12
C TYR A 534 -2.44 36.51 29.76
N GLU A 535 -3.04 35.48 29.15
CA GLU A 535 -4.23 34.79 29.63
C GLU A 535 -3.95 33.34 30.07
N PHE A 536 -2.69 33.00 30.32
CA PHE A 536 -2.28 31.65 30.71
C PHE A 536 -3.02 31.19 31.98
N GLY A 537 -3.58 29.98 31.94
CA GLY A 537 -4.43 29.47 33.03
C GLY A 537 -5.84 30.08 33.10
N GLY A 538 -6.26 30.82 32.06
CA GLY A 538 -7.63 31.32 31.90
C GLY A 538 -7.96 32.61 32.63
N THR A 539 -6.97 33.27 33.26
CA THR A 539 -7.15 34.59 33.88
C THR A 539 -6.09 35.56 33.41
N ALA A 540 -6.51 36.67 32.79
CA ALA A 540 -5.63 37.66 32.23
C ALA A 540 -4.76 38.40 33.28
N GLY A 541 -3.56 38.80 32.90
CA GLY A 541 -2.67 39.66 33.70
C GLY A 541 -1.73 38.89 34.63
N VAL A 542 -1.40 39.47 35.79
CA VAL A 542 -0.43 38.88 36.75
C VAL A 542 -0.77 37.45 37.20
N PRO A 543 -2.05 37.05 37.38
CA PRO A 543 -2.40 35.66 37.69
C PRO A 543 -1.83 34.64 36.68
N ALA A 544 -1.70 35.02 35.41
CA ALA A 544 -1.14 34.15 34.37
C ALA A 544 0.33 33.80 34.64
N ILE A 545 1.11 34.73 35.22
CA ILE A 545 2.50 34.49 35.62
C ILE A 545 2.56 33.41 36.70
N PHE A 546 1.70 33.49 37.72
CA PHE A 546 1.68 32.49 38.79
C PHE A 546 1.15 31.14 38.31
N ALA A 547 0.19 31.13 37.38
CA ALA A 547 -0.28 29.91 36.73
C ALA A 547 0.85 29.23 35.95
N PHE A 548 1.60 29.98 35.13
CA PHE A 548 2.75 29.47 34.40
C PHE A 548 3.84 28.93 35.34
N LEU A 549 4.25 29.72 36.35
CA LEU A 549 5.24 29.27 37.33
C LEU A 549 4.80 28.01 38.08
N SER A 550 3.51 27.86 38.35
CA SER A 550 2.98 26.65 39.00
C SER A 550 3.17 25.41 38.12
N VAL A 551 2.89 25.53 36.81
CA VAL A 551 3.14 24.44 35.85
C VAL A 551 4.64 24.20 35.68
N TRP A 552 5.45 25.26 35.63
CA TRP A 552 6.90 25.17 35.55
C TRP A 552 7.50 24.42 36.74
N PHE A 553 7.12 24.78 37.97
CA PHE A 553 7.59 24.05 39.17
C PHE A 553 7.04 22.63 39.27
N ALA A 554 5.82 22.36 38.76
CA ALA A 554 5.26 21.01 38.71
C ALA A 554 6.02 20.10 37.74
N GLY A 555 6.56 20.65 36.65
CA GLY A 555 7.31 19.93 35.64
C GLY A 555 6.47 19.43 34.47
N CYS A 556 7.15 18.80 33.51
CA CYS A 556 6.52 18.21 32.33
C CYS A 556 5.92 16.83 32.70
N PRO A 557 4.64 16.58 32.40
CA PRO A 557 3.99 15.29 32.66
C PRO A 557 4.49 14.14 31.78
#